data_AF-A0A0F4QXN7-F1
#
_entry.id   AF-A0A0F4QXN7-F1
#
_cell.length_a   1.000
_cell.length_b   1.000
_cell.length_c   1.000
_cell.angle_alpha   90.00
_cell.angle_beta   90.00
_cell.angle_gamma   90.00
#
_symmetry.space_group_name_H-M   'P 1'
#
loop_
_entity.id
_entity.type
_entity.pdbx_description
1 polymer ?
#
loop_
_entity_poly.entity_id
_entity_poly.type
_entity_poly.pdbx_seq_one_letter_code
_entity_poly.pdbx_strand_id
1 'polypeptide(L)'
;MKLHFHTYPNQTEHLSNRQTRSTQEVLTTEHAAIADSGTPITDEHLKTLLPETPNRPASPFTYPRPSAERSDYVGFKRFHIVSQQSADTQHGQLSKEYSYGDLSNTEDINAFLAQLDRLSPEQRNKLEHIKPSKSLLSIAERLDDEALSQLADILIEAGSTPVFSEQRRNQVPDQLVDALAALSDDALGDTIATLASLREQGASYRAPDSPVSLDEHGQEHLLMASYDREKFWKHKFSQPAEKVELLHAFSDLLISGKFKGEDLSTLNTHLQQSTFEQSRGILDMATVIKPFEKRSMLEMLDEADKDSEPNIFAYLSQQVDLSAHRQYYQSENNDMVVQQDLPPSDSDRGRLYSDILTAYDEYGLGWINDALEHVADTPPQVQRQIWSQLLDDAAQFEDQFIRSDALESWASQAIKPIMHAFHDQQIERIREFNSEREVPDYLGNLTYFGSMRQATSSANDTTHSTQSSAVNNRLSDEE
;
A
#
# COMPACT_ATOMS: atom_id res chain seq x y z
N MET A 1 -27.63 0.31 -5.37
CA MET A 1 -28.03 1.22 -4.26
C MET A 1 -27.87 2.64 -4.73
N LYS A 2 -28.83 3.54 -4.47
CA LYS A 2 -28.68 4.98 -4.74
C LYS A 2 -28.23 5.67 -3.46
N LEU A 3 -27.05 6.29 -3.46
CA LEU A 3 -26.56 7.10 -2.35
C LEU A 3 -26.99 8.56 -2.59
N HIS A 4 -27.85 9.08 -1.71
CA HIS A 4 -28.20 10.50 -1.69
C HIS A 4 -27.29 11.23 -0.71
N PHE A 5 -26.48 12.16 -1.21
CA PHE A 5 -25.75 13.10 -0.36
C PHE A 5 -26.61 14.33 -0.09
N HIS A 6 -26.92 14.58 1.19
CA HIS A 6 -27.56 15.82 1.61
C HIS A 6 -26.52 16.91 1.82
N THR A 7 -26.58 17.96 1.00
CA THR A 7 -25.86 19.22 1.22
C THR A 7 -26.48 19.98 2.38
N TYR A 8 -25.66 20.33 3.38
CA TYR A 8 -26.03 21.30 4.41
C TYR A 8 -25.46 22.69 4.02
N PRO A 9 -26.28 23.75 3.98
CA PRO A 9 -25.80 25.10 3.71
C PRO A 9 -25.26 25.80 4.98
N ASN A 10 -24.32 26.71 4.77
CA ASN A 10 -23.73 27.58 5.80
C ASN A 10 -24.78 28.37 6.61
N GLN A 11 -24.51 28.55 7.91
CA GLN A 11 -25.00 29.72 8.66
C GLN A 11 -23.91 30.27 9.59
N THR A 12 -23.58 31.54 9.41
CA THR A 12 -22.80 32.36 10.32
C THR A 12 -23.66 33.52 10.80
N GLU A 13 -23.59 33.83 12.10
CA GLU A 13 -24.15 35.01 12.77
C GLU A 13 -25.71 35.08 12.82
N HIS A 14 -26.37 35.70 13.81
CA HIS A 14 -25.93 36.75 14.74
C HIS A 14 -26.84 36.79 16.01
N LEU A 15 -26.34 37.44 17.09
CA LEU A 15 -27.07 38.12 18.20
C LEU A 15 -27.40 37.42 19.54
N SER A 16 -26.88 38.05 20.60
CA SER A 16 -27.15 37.88 22.02
C SER A 16 -28.50 38.48 22.49
N ASN A 17 -29.11 37.93 23.55
CA ASN A 17 -29.34 38.69 24.81
C ASN A 17 -29.90 37.89 26.01
N ARG A 18 -29.39 38.23 27.21
CA ARG A 18 -30.02 38.26 28.55
C ARG A 18 -31.15 37.25 28.91
N GLN A 19 -30.93 36.49 30.00
CA GLN A 19 -31.46 36.88 31.32
C GLN A 19 -30.86 36.10 32.50
N THR A 20 -30.17 36.86 33.35
CA THR A 20 -29.88 36.64 34.77
C THR A 20 -31.11 36.31 35.63
N ARG A 21 -30.98 35.37 36.58
CA ARG A 21 -31.46 35.58 37.96
C ARG A 21 -30.67 34.75 38.98
N SER A 22 -30.53 35.29 40.20
CA SER A 22 -29.61 34.81 41.24
C SER A 22 -30.27 33.97 42.34
N THR A 23 -29.40 33.24 43.04
CA THR A 23 -29.42 32.73 44.44
C THR A 23 -30.54 33.16 45.39
N GLN A 24 -30.92 32.25 46.31
CA GLN A 24 -30.70 32.33 47.78
C GLN A 24 -30.94 30.93 48.44
N GLU A 25 -30.20 30.42 49.45
CA GLU A 25 -29.90 30.88 50.85
C GLU A 25 -31.08 30.65 51.85
N VAL A 26 -30.93 30.25 53.13
CA VAL A 26 -29.80 30.02 54.09
C VAL A 26 -30.17 28.83 55.05
N LEU A 27 -29.23 28.29 55.86
CA LEU A 27 -29.33 27.94 57.33
C LEU A 27 -28.47 26.69 57.72
N THR A 28 -27.18 26.80 58.11
CA THR A 28 -26.58 27.19 59.44
C THR A 28 -26.89 26.22 60.61
N THR A 29 -25.90 25.80 61.42
CA THR A 29 -25.38 26.55 62.61
C THR A 29 -23.99 26.02 63.07
N GLU A 30 -23.22 26.86 63.78
CA GLU A 30 -21.81 26.67 64.20
C GLU A 30 -21.58 26.14 65.64
N HIS A 31 -20.29 25.99 65.99
CA HIS A 31 -19.62 25.83 67.31
C HIS A 31 -19.53 24.39 67.88
N ALA A 32 -18.39 23.90 68.40
CA ALA A 32 -17.30 24.56 69.12
C ALA A 32 -15.94 23.82 69.01
N ALA A 33 -14.85 24.45 69.45
CA ALA A 33 -13.51 23.84 69.54
C ALA A 33 -13.20 23.32 70.96
N ILE A 34 -12.31 22.32 71.09
CA ILE A 34 -11.38 22.12 72.22
C ILE A 34 -10.24 21.14 71.83
N ALA A 35 -9.10 21.39 72.44
CA ALA A 35 -7.76 20.79 72.35
C ALA A 35 -7.58 19.27 72.12
N ASP A 36 -6.64 18.97 71.22
CA ASP A 36 -5.38 18.24 71.45
C ASP A 36 -5.37 16.98 72.35
N SER A 37 -5.17 15.82 71.71
CA SER A 37 -4.30 14.75 72.22
C SER A 37 -3.75 13.95 71.04
N GLY A 38 -2.45 14.08 70.76
CA GLY A 38 -1.88 13.61 69.49
C GLY A 38 -1.59 12.11 69.37
N THR A 39 -1.73 11.61 68.13
CA THR A 39 -0.90 10.55 67.54
C THR A 39 -1.00 10.67 66.01
N PRO A 40 0.11 10.69 65.25
CA PRO A 40 0.03 10.60 63.80
C PRO A 40 -0.39 9.18 63.40
N ILE A 41 -1.49 9.07 62.67
CA ILE A 41 -1.95 7.79 62.11
C ILE A 41 -0.96 7.41 61.00
N THR A 42 -0.13 6.39 61.26
CA THR A 42 0.77 5.81 60.28
C THR A 42 0.03 4.85 59.34
N ASP A 43 0.52 4.70 58.10
CA ASP A 43 -0.12 3.94 57.02
C ASP A 43 -0.48 2.47 57.35
N GLU A 44 0.13 1.90 58.39
CA GLU A 44 -0.20 0.56 58.89
C GLU A 44 -1.65 0.42 59.37
N HIS A 45 -2.29 1.51 59.84
CA HIS A 45 -3.70 1.47 60.29
C HIS A 45 -4.73 1.50 59.15
N LEU A 46 -4.33 1.80 57.91
CA LEU A 46 -5.21 1.74 56.74
C LEU A 46 -5.25 0.34 56.08
N LYS A 47 -4.32 -0.56 56.43
CA LYS A 47 -4.31 -1.95 55.94
C LYS A 47 -5.38 -2.85 56.55
N THR A 48 -5.95 -2.49 57.71
CA THR A 48 -6.81 -3.37 58.52
C THR A 48 -8.31 -3.24 58.26
N LEU A 49 -8.73 -2.41 57.30
CA LEU A 49 -10.14 -2.15 56.97
C LEU A 49 -10.52 -2.34 55.49
N LEU A 50 -9.64 -2.94 54.69
CA LEU A 50 -10.04 -3.57 53.44
C LEU A 50 -10.46 -5.02 53.76
N PRO A 51 -11.66 -5.48 53.37
CA PRO A 51 -12.00 -6.90 53.47
C PRO A 51 -11.02 -7.67 52.60
N GLU A 52 -10.54 -8.83 53.09
CA GLU A 52 -9.73 -9.75 52.30
C GLU A 52 -10.44 -9.99 50.96
N THR A 53 -9.81 -9.60 49.85
CA THR A 53 -10.32 -9.93 48.52
C THR A 53 -10.47 -11.45 48.45
N PRO A 54 -11.68 -12.00 48.26
CA PRO A 54 -11.90 -13.42 48.34
C PRO A 54 -11.04 -14.10 47.28
N ASN A 55 -10.18 -15.03 47.74
CA ASN A 55 -9.21 -15.82 46.96
C ASN A 55 -9.40 -15.68 45.45
N ARG A 56 -8.69 -14.72 44.83
CA ARG A 56 -8.59 -14.66 43.37
C ARG A 56 -7.92 -15.99 42.98
N PRO A 57 -8.62 -16.93 42.30
CA PRO A 57 -8.05 -18.23 42.02
C PRO A 57 -6.75 -18.02 41.25
N ALA A 58 -5.69 -18.74 41.66
CA ALA A 58 -4.40 -18.66 41.00
C ALA A 58 -4.58 -18.75 39.48
N SER A 59 -3.96 -17.85 38.74
CA SER A 59 -4.05 -17.89 37.28
C SER A 59 -3.52 -19.25 36.81
N PRO A 60 -4.25 -20.01 35.98
CA PRO A 60 -3.71 -21.23 35.38
C PRO A 60 -2.70 -20.93 34.27
N PHE A 61 -2.44 -19.64 34.02
CA PHE A 61 -1.47 -19.15 33.07
C PHE A 61 -0.25 -18.59 33.79
N THR A 62 0.93 -19.07 33.38
CA THR A 62 2.24 -18.69 33.92
C THR A 62 2.64 -17.27 33.50
N TYR A 63 2.22 -16.87 32.30
CA TYR A 63 2.63 -15.62 31.65
C TYR A 63 1.59 -14.51 31.81
N PRO A 64 1.97 -13.23 31.64
CA PRO A 64 1.05 -12.11 31.72
C PRO A 64 -0.07 -12.24 30.67
N ARG A 65 -1.32 -11.98 31.07
CA ARG A 65 -2.46 -11.97 30.15
C ARG A 65 -2.47 -10.70 29.30
N PRO A 66 -3.11 -10.72 28.11
CA PRO A 66 -3.39 -9.51 27.32
C PRO A 66 -4.01 -8.40 28.18
N SER A 67 -3.61 -7.15 27.94
CA SER A 67 -4.15 -6.02 28.72
C SER A 67 -5.61 -5.74 28.34
N ALA A 68 -6.38 -5.18 29.27
CA ALA A 68 -7.80 -4.85 29.05
C ALA A 68 -8.03 -3.42 28.57
N GLU A 69 -6.96 -2.73 28.16
CA GLU A 69 -7.01 -1.33 27.72
C GLU A 69 -7.53 -1.20 26.27
N ARG A 70 -7.93 0.01 25.89
CA ARG A 70 -8.59 0.28 24.60
C ARG A 70 -7.67 -0.06 23.41
N SER A 71 -8.28 -0.43 22.28
CA SER A 71 -7.55 -0.73 21.05
C SER A 71 -6.84 0.50 20.49
N ASP A 72 -5.53 0.41 20.32
CA ASP A 72 -4.71 1.39 19.60
C ASP A 72 -4.81 1.21 18.08
N TYR A 73 -5.21 0.03 17.61
CA TYR A 73 -5.32 -0.32 16.19
C TYR A 73 -6.76 -0.19 15.70
N VAL A 74 -7.00 0.80 14.82
CA VAL A 74 -8.34 1.14 14.33
C VAL A 74 -8.94 0.00 13.52
N GLY A 75 -10.07 -0.53 13.98
CA GLY A 75 -10.87 -1.52 13.25
C GLY A 75 -10.36 -2.97 13.32
N PHE A 76 -9.30 -3.24 14.07
CA PHE A 76 -8.91 -4.60 14.46
C PHE A 76 -9.62 -5.03 15.75
N LYS A 77 -9.84 -6.34 15.92
CA LYS A 77 -10.37 -6.92 17.16
C LYS A 77 -9.21 -7.33 18.04
N ARG A 78 -9.24 -6.95 19.32
CA ARG A 78 -8.32 -7.49 20.33
C ARG A 78 -8.86 -8.80 20.87
N PHE A 79 -8.05 -9.85 20.88
CA PHE A 79 -8.41 -11.13 21.43
C PHE A 79 -8.15 -11.16 22.94
N HIS A 80 -8.95 -11.93 23.67
CA HIS A 80 -8.79 -12.08 25.11
C HIS A 80 -9.09 -13.52 25.53
N ILE A 81 -8.52 -13.94 26.65
CA ILE A 81 -8.76 -15.28 27.21
C ILE A 81 -10.16 -15.29 27.85
N VAL A 82 -11.08 -16.02 27.24
CA VAL A 82 -12.42 -16.31 27.79
C VAL A 82 -12.32 -17.54 28.68
N SER A 83 -13.16 -17.60 29.72
CA SER A 83 -13.34 -18.84 30.50
C SER A 83 -14.80 -19.23 30.58
N GLN A 84 -15.11 -20.46 30.20
CA GLN A 84 -16.43 -21.05 30.32
C GLN A 84 -16.45 -22.03 31.50
N GLN A 85 -17.56 -22.06 32.24
CA GLN A 85 -17.79 -23.05 33.29
C GLN A 85 -18.77 -24.08 32.74
N SER A 86 -18.26 -25.28 32.45
CA SER A 86 -19.08 -26.44 32.10
C SER A 86 -19.42 -27.22 33.38
N ALA A 87 -20.66 -27.65 33.49
CA ALA A 87 -21.12 -28.48 34.59
C ALA A 87 -20.99 -29.95 34.20
N ASP A 88 -19.93 -30.62 34.68
CA ASP A 88 -19.71 -32.03 34.36
C ASP A 88 -20.72 -32.93 35.11
N THR A 89 -21.54 -33.63 34.32
CA THR A 89 -22.76 -34.34 34.77
C THR A 89 -22.51 -35.70 35.43
N GLN A 90 -21.26 -36.04 35.79
CA GLN A 90 -21.00 -37.26 36.57
C GLN A 90 -20.58 -37.02 38.03
N HIS A 91 -19.88 -35.93 38.36
CA HIS A 91 -19.42 -35.66 39.73
C HIS A 91 -19.68 -34.24 40.27
N GLY A 92 -20.35 -33.37 39.51
CA GLY A 92 -20.72 -32.02 39.99
C GLY A 92 -19.51 -31.09 40.19
N GLN A 93 -18.36 -31.46 39.63
CA GLN A 93 -17.15 -30.67 39.63
C GLN A 93 -17.21 -29.70 38.44
N LEU A 94 -17.09 -28.40 38.69
CA LEU A 94 -17.09 -27.39 37.64
C LEU A 94 -15.76 -27.46 36.87
N SER A 95 -15.80 -28.02 35.66
CA SER A 95 -14.71 -27.88 34.71
C SER A 95 -14.68 -26.44 34.20
N LYS A 96 -13.49 -25.82 34.27
CA LYS A 96 -13.27 -24.46 33.79
C LYS A 96 -12.43 -24.52 32.53
N GLU A 97 -13.10 -24.51 31.40
CA GLU A 97 -12.49 -24.46 30.08
C GLU A 97 -12.07 -23.02 29.76
N TYR A 98 -10.95 -22.87 29.07
CA TYR A 98 -10.42 -21.58 28.66
C TYR A 98 -10.22 -21.57 27.14
N SER A 99 -10.53 -20.45 26.51
CA SER A 99 -10.25 -20.25 25.09
C SER A 99 -9.59 -18.90 24.83
N TYR A 100 -8.71 -18.85 23.83
CA TYR A 100 -8.05 -17.64 23.35
C TYR A 100 -7.92 -17.75 21.83
N GLY A 101 -8.74 -17.00 21.08
CA GLY A 101 -8.89 -17.25 19.64
C GLY A 101 -9.46 -18.65 19.39
N ASP A 102 -8.75 -19.43 18.56
CA ASP A 102 -9.04 -20.85 18.30
C ASP A 102 -8.32 -21.81 19.28
N LEU A 103 -7.44 -21.31 20.14
CA LEU A 103 -6.77 -22.13 21.15
C LEU A 103 -7.75 -22.44 22.29
N SER A 104 -8.03 -23.73 22.52
CA SER A 104 -8.97 -24.22 23.56
C SER A 104 -8.30 -25.06 24.66
N ASN A 105 -7.00 -25.35 24.53
CA ASN A 105 -6.21 -26.06 25.55
C ASN A 105 -5.41 -25.05 26.39
N THR A 106 -5.35 -25.27 27.70
CA THR A 106 -4.58 -24.41 28.62
C THR A 106 -3.07 -24.50 28.37
N GLU A 107 -2.57 -25.61 27.85
CA GLU A 107 -1.17 -25.78 27.44
C GLU A 107 -0.84 -24.93 26.21
N ASP A 108 -1.58 -25.09 25.10
CA ASP A 108 -1.44 -24.29 23.88
C ASP A 108 -1.56 -22.78 24.17
N ILE A 109 -2.50 -22.37 25.02
CA ILE A 109 -2.65 -20.97 25.45
C ILE A 109 -1.41 -20.50 26.23
N ASN A 110 -0.86 -21.32 27.14
CA ASN A 110 0.37 -20.97 27.86
C ASN A 110 1.58 -20.89 26.93
N ALA A 111 1.71 -21.80 25.97
CA ALA A 111 2.78 -21.77 24.97
C ALA A 111 2.70 -20.48 24.14
N PHE A 112 1.52 -20.11 23.65
CA PHE A 112 1.34 -18.87 22.91
C PHE A 112 1.62 -17.61 23.75
N LEU A 113 1.21 -17.57 25.02
CA LEU A 113 1.56 -16.48 25.92
C LEU A 113 3.08 -16.42 26.20
N ALA A 114 3.79 -17.54 26.18
CA ALA A 114 5.25 -17.57 26.27
C ALA A 114 5.89 -16.89 25.04
N GLN A 115 5.34 -17.14 23.84
CA GLN A 115 5.83 -16.47 22.62
C GLN A 115 5.57 -14.96 22.66
N LEU A 116 4.44 -14.52 23.21
CA LEU A 116 4.16 -13.08 23.42
C LEU A 116 5.10 -12.41 24.45
N ASP A 117 5.69 -13.17 25.37
CA ASP A 117 6.61 -12.66 26.40
C ASP A 117 8.04 -12.42 25.87
N ARG A 118 8.38 -13.03 24.72
CA ARG A 118 9.63 -12.78 23.96
C ARG A 118 9.64 -11.40 23.29
N LEU A 119 8.46 -10.82 23.04
CA LEU A 119 8.30 -9.61 22.24
C LEU A 119 8.36 -8.32 23.08
N SER A 120 8.79 -7.25 22.43
CA SER A 120 8.61 -5.89 22.94
C SER A 120 7.12 -5.59 23.21
N PRO A 121 6.79 -4.68 24.15
CA PRO A 121 5.40 -4.32 24.45
C PRO A 121 4.58 -3.88 23.23
N GLU A 122 5.20 -3.28 22.22
CA GLU A 122 4.52 -2.83 21.00
C GLU A 122 4.13 -4.03 20.11
N GLN A 123 5.09 -4.89 19.74
CA GLN A 123 4.85 -6.07 18.90
C GLN A 123 3.96 -7.11 19.60
N ARG A 124 4.07 -7.22 20.93
CA ARG A 124 3.12 -7.95 21.75
C ARG A 124 1.69 -7.40 21.59
N ASN A 125 1.51 -6.08 21.68
CA ASN A 125 0.20 -5.45 21.48
C ASN A 125 -0.33 -5.71 20.05
N LYS A 126 0.54 -5.71 19.03
CA LYS A 126 0.18 -6.09 17.65
C LYS A 126 -0.34 -7.53 17.57
N LEU A 127 0.39 -8.53 18.09
CA LEU A 127 -0.08 -9.93 18.06
C LEU A 127 -1.32 -10.19 18.92
N GLU A 128 -1.59 -9.42 19.97
CA GLU A 128 -2.86 -9.49 20.74
C GLU A 128 -4.09 -9.04 19.91
N HIS A 129 -3.89 -8.43 18.74
CA HIS A 129 -4.93 -8.10 17.75
C HIS A 129 -5.01 -9.08 16.56
N ILE A 130 -4.11 -10.07 16.49
CA ILE A 130 -4.20 -11.20 15.56
C ILE A 130 -4.86 -12.37 16.28
N LYS A 131 -5.63 -13.18 15.56
CA LYS A 131 -6.35 -14.32 16.14
C LYS A 131 -5.36 -15.41 16.59
N PRO A 132 -5.28 -15.76 17.89
CA PRO A 132 -4.42 -16.86 18.32
C PRO A 132 -4.95 -18.18 17.73
N SER A 133 -4.07 -18.91 17.05
CA SER A 133 -4.37 -20.16 16.35
C SER A 133 -3.19 -21.13 16.47
N LYS A 134 -3.40 -22.41 16.14
CA LYS A 134 -2.32 -23.40 16.12
C LYS A 134 -1.27 -23.10 15.04
N SER A 135 -1.71 -22.57 13.90
CA SER A 135 -0.83 -22.10 12.82
C SER A 135 0.09 -20.97 13.31
N LEU A 136 -0.47 -19.94 13.98
CA LEU A 136 0.32 -18.81 14.50
C LEU A 136 1.27 -19.25 15.62
N LEU A 137 0.82 -20.13 16.53
CA LEU A 137 1.69 -20.70 17.57
C LEU A 137 2.86 -21.47 16.95
N SER A 138 2.58 -22.33 15.97
CA SER A 138 3.61 -23.12 15.29
C SER A 138 4.63 -22.24 14.57
N ILE A 139 4.21 -21.16 13.89
CA ILE A 139 5.13 -20.18 13.32
C ILE A 139 5.97 -19.53 14.43
N ALA A 140 5.35 -19.03 15.49
CA ALA A 140 6.06 -18.31 16.55
C ALA A 140 7.08 -19.19 17.30
N GLU A 141 6.84 -20.50 17.41
CA GLU A 141 7.80 -21.48 17.94
C GLU A 141 9.00 -21.76 17.01
N ARG A 142 8.87 -21.49 15.71
CA ARG A 142 9.89 -21.73 14.68
C ARG A 142 10.76 -20.50 14.38
N LEU A 143 10.26 -19.30 14.71
CA LEU A 143 10.96 -18.03 14.49
C LEU A 143 11.81 -17.61 15.69
N ASP A 144 12.91 -16.90 15.41
CA ASP A 144 13.63 -16.12 16.42
C ASP A 144 12.88 -14.84 16.82
N ASP A 145 13.40 -14.10 17.80
CA ASP A 145 12.73 -12.94 18.38
C ASP A 145 12.58 -11.78 17.37
N GLU A 146 13.51 -11.65 16.42
CA GLU A 146 13.53 -10.60 15.41
C GLU A 146 12.53 -10.90 14.29
N ALA A 147 12.56 -12.12 13.74
CA ALA A 147 11.58 -12.55 12.74
C ALA A 147 10.15 -12.59 13.29
N LEU A 148 9.97 -12.95 14.58
CA LEU A 148 8.66 -12.88 15.24
C LEU A 148 8.19 -11.43 15.48
N SER A 149 9.13 -10.52 15.76
CA SER A 149 8.87 -9.07 15.85
C SER A 149 8.42 -8.51 14.50
N GLN A 150 9.13 -8.86 13.41
CA GLN A 150 8.76 -8.48 12.04
C GLN A 150 7.41 -9.06 11.61
N LEU A 151 7.13 -10.32 11.93
CA LEU A 151 5.84 -10.95 11.66
C LEU A 151 4.67 -10.19 12.31
N ALA A 152 4.85 -9.69 13.54
CA ALA A 152 3.82 -8.91 14.24
C ALA A 152 3.47 -7.60 13.50
N ASP A 153 4.48 -6.92 12.96
CA ASP A 153 4.31 -5.72 12.12
C ASP A 153 3.62 -6.07 10.80
N ILE A 154 4.12 -7.10 10.10
CA ILE A 154 3.61 -7.60 8.81
C ILE A 154 2.12 -7.94 8.89
N LEU A 155 1.68 -8.68 9.91
CA LEU A 155 0.29 -9.13 10.01
C LEU A 155 -0.71 -7.98 10.20
N ILE A 156 -0.33 -6.96 10.98
CA ILE A 156 -1.15 -5.75 11.14
C ILE A 156 -1.16 -4.93 9.84
N GLU A 157 -0.01 -4.74 9.19
CA GLU A 157 0.08 -3.92 7.98
C GLU A 157 -0.57 -4.57 6.76
N ALA A 158 -0.46 -5.89 6.58
CA ALA A 158 -1.15 -6.64 5.52
C ALA A 158 -2.69 -6.64 5.65
N GLY A 159 -3.20 -6.63 6.89
CA GLY A 159 -4.63 -6.44 7.16
C GLY A 159 -5.07 -4.97 7.05
N SER A 160 -4.16 -4.02 7.26
CA SER A 160 -4.46 -2.58 7.34
C SER A 160 -4.95 -2.02 6.01
N THR A 161 -6.17 -1.52 6.02
CA THR A 161 -6.89 -1.04 4.83
C THR A 161 -7.69 0.22 5.16
N PRO A 162 -8.12 0.99 4.15
CA PRO A 162 -9.11 2.05 4.33
C PRO A 162 -10.31 1.60 5.18
N VAL A 163 -10.88 2.53 5.94
CA VAL A 163 -11.82 2.26 7.05
C VAL A 163 -13.01 1.36 6.66
N PHE A 164 -13.42 1.35 5.40
CA PHE A 164 -14.58 0.61 4.91
C PHE A 164 -14.34 -0.88 4.59
N SER A 165 -13.09 -1.36 4.58
CA SER A 165 -12.73 -2.74 4.16
C SER A 165 -12.56 -3.71 5.34
N GLU A 166 -13.59 -3.86 6.18
CA GLU A 166 -13.55 -4.73 7.37
C GLU A 166 -13.19 -6.21 7.09
N GLN A 167 -13.53 -6.71 5.90
CA GLN A 167 -13.22 -8.11 5.51
C GLN A 167 -11.71 -8.37 5.51
N ARG A 168 -10.91 -7.51 4.85
CA ARG A 168 -9.45 -7.67 4.75
C ARG A 168 -8.78 -7.65 6.13
N ARG A 169 -9.14 -6.69 7.00
CA ARG A 169 -8.64 -6.60 8.38
C ARG A 169 -8.87 -7.86 9.22
N ASN A 170 -9.97 -8.59 8.98
CA ASN A 170 -10.33 -9.78 9.77
C ASN A 170 -9.96 -11.12 9.08
N GLN A 171 -9.52 -11.11 7.81
CA GLN A 171 -9.33 -12.35 7.04
C GLN A 171 -7.90 -12.53 6.54
N VAL A 172 -7.26 -11.47 6.02
CA VAL A 172 -5.91 -11.57 5.44
C VAL A 172 -4.85 -11.95 6.48
N PRO A 173 -4.84 -11.44 7.73
CA PRO A 173 -3.86 -11.89 8.72
C PRO A 173 -3.97 -13.38 9.04
N ASP A 174 -5.19 -13.90 9.24
CA ASP A 174 -5.44 -15.32 9.52
C ASP A 174 -5.05 -16.21 8.31
N GLN A 175 -5.39 -15.79 7.08
CA GLN A 175 -5.03 -16.50 5.85
C GLN A 175 -3.53 -16.48 5.56
N LEU A 176 -2.85 -15.35 5.84
CA LEU A 176 -1.40 -15.24 5.70
C LEU A 176 -0.69 -16.11 6.73
N VAL A 177 -1.19 -16.18 7.97
CA VAL A 177 -0.72 -17.13 8.99
C VAL A 177 -0.83 -18.57 8.49
N ASP A 178 -1.97 -18.98 7.92
CA ASP A 178 -2.12 -20.35 7.41
C ASP A 178 -1.20 -20.64 6.20
N ALA A 179 -0.98 -19.64 5.33
CA ALA A 179 -0.04 -19.76 4.20
C ALA A 179 1.41 -19.90 4.66
N LEU A 180 1.85 -19.08 5.61
CA LEU A 180 3.20 -19.12 6.19
C LEU A 180 3.45 -20.39 6.99
N ALA A 181 2.46 -20.89 7.74
CA ALA A 181 2.58 -22.11 8.54
C ALA A 181 2.86 -23.36 7.69
N ALA A 182 2.44 -23.35 6.42
CA ALA A 182 2.66 -24.43 5.46
C ALA A 182 4.07 -24.46 4.82
N LEU A 183 4.91 -23.45 5.06
CA LEU A 183 6.29 -23.37 4.55
C LEU A 183 7.26 -24.22 5.41
N SER A 184 8.39 -24.63 4.83
CA SER A 184 9.54 -25.16 5.58
C SER A 184 10.23 -24.05 6.39
N ASP A 185 11.12 -24.40 7.33
CA ASP A 185 11.76 -23.41 8.21
C ASP A 185 12.59 -22.38 7.43
N ASP A 186 13.42 -22.85 6.48
CA ASP A 186 14.22 -21.98 5.62
C ASP A 186 13.32 -21.03 4.79
N ALA A 187 12.31 -21.59 4.10
CA ALA A 187 11.40 -20.82 3.26
C ALA A 187 10.50 -19.85 4.05
N LEU A 188 10.19 -20.18 5.31
CA LEU A 188 9.46 -19.30 6.22
C LEU A 188 10.32 -18.09 6.62
N GLY A 189 11.59 -18.32 6.98
CA GLY A 189 12.55 -17.26 7.27
C GLY A 189 12.76 -16.33 6.08
N ASP A 190 13.04 -16.89 4.91
CA ASP A 190 13.25 -16.12 3.67
C ASP A 190 12.00 -15.31 3.29
N THR A 191 10.81 -15.89 3.41
CA THR A 191 9.55 -15.20 3.07
C THR A 191 9.24 -14.06 4.04
N ILE A 192 9.56 -14.19 5.33
CA ILE A 192 9.42 -13.10 6.31
C ILE A 192 10.43 -11.99 6.02
N ALA A 193 11.68 -12.32 5.69
CA ALA A 193 12.68 -11.35 5.28
C ALA A 193 12.25 -10.59 3.99
N THR A 194 11.64 -11.28 3.02
CA THR A 194 11.04 -10.64 1.84
C THR A 194 9.89 -9.70 2.22
N LEU A 195 8.94 -10.14 3.07
CA LEU A 195 7.83 -9.30 3.52
C LEU A 195 8.32 -8.05 4.28
N ALA A 196 9.38 -8.17 5.08
CA ALA A 196 10.03 -7.05 5.75
C ALA A 196 10.74 -6.11 4.76
N SER A 197 11.46 -6.64 3.77
CA SER A 197 12.09 -5.84 2.70
C SER A 197 11.07 -5.06 1.87
N LEU A 198 9.98 -5.69 1.44
CA LEU A 198 8.91 -5.03 0.67
C LEU A 198 8.21 -3.91 1.47
N ARG A 199 8.10 -4.08 2.78
CA ARG A 199 7.62 -3.04 3.70
C ARG A 199 8.61 -1.86 3.77
N GLU A 200 9.91 -2.13 3.88
CA GLU A 200 10.95 -1.08 3.90
C GLU A 200 11.03 -0.32 2.57
N GLN A 201 10.93 -1.04 1.44
CA GLN A 201 10.81 -0.46 0.09
C GLN A 201 9.61 0.50 0.03
N GLY A 202 8.42 0.07 0.48
CA GLY A 202 7.22 0.92 0.53
C GLY A 202 7.34 2.11 1.48
N ALA A 203 7.94 1.93 2.66
CA ALA A 203 8.15 3.01 3.62
C ALA A 203 9.17 4.06 3.14
N SER A 204 10.10 3.66 2.27
CA SER A 204 11.14 4.52 1.70
C SER A 204 10.76 5.17 0.37
N TYR A 205 9.74 4.64 -0.31
CA TYR A 205 9.26 5.13 -1.60
C TYR A 205 8.80 6.60 -1.53
N ARG A 206 9.05 7.31 -2.62
CA ARG A 206 8.55 8.67 -2.85
C ARG A 206 7.86 8.69 -4.21
N ALA A 207 6.58 9.06 -4.21
CA ALA A 207 5.87 9.34 -5.45
C ALA A 207 6.60 10.42 -6.26
N PRO A 208 6.53 10.39 -7.61
CA PRO A 208 7.09 11.42 -8.47
C PRO A 208 6.60 12.83 -8.12
N ASP A 209 7.45 13.83 -8.34
CA ASP A 209 7.05 15.24 -8.26
C ASP A 209 6.15 15.63 -9.45
N SER A 210 5.25 16.59 -9.25
CA SER A 210 4.38 17.07 -10.33
C SER A 210 5.17 17.91 -11.35
N PRO A 211 4.93 17.74 -12.67
CA PRO A 211 5.48 18.65 -13.69
C PRO A 211 4.83 20.05 -13.67
N VAL A 212 3.79 20.27 -12.85
CA VAL A 212 3.08 21.55 -12.71
C VAL A 212 3.40 22.16 -11.34
N SER A 213 3.46 23.50 -11.28
CA SER A 213 3.68 24.21 -10.03
C SER A 213 2.59 23.93 -8.99
N LEU A 214 3.03 23.78 -7.74
CA LEU A 214 2.18 23.59 -6.57
C LEU A 214 1.89 24.94 -5.89
N ASP A 215 0.69 25.06 -5.32
CA ASP A 215 0.27 26.17 -4.49
C ASP A 215 0.79 26.07 -3.05
N GLU A 216 0.43 27.04 -2.20
CA GLU A 216 0.78 27.06 -0.77
C GLU A 216 0.16 25.92 0.07
N HIS A 217 -0.67 25.08 -0.53
CA HIS A 217 -1.30 23.89 0.06
C HIS A 217 -0.81 22.59 -0.60
N GLY A 218 0.20 22.65 -1.48
CA GLY A 218 0.73 21.50 -2.21
C GLY A 218 -0.21 20.94 -3.27
N GLN A 219 -1.18 21.73 -3.74
CA GLN A 219 -2.09 21.37 -4.84
C GLN A 219 -1.60 21.99 -6.15
N GLU A 220 -1.78 21.29 -7.26
CA GLU A 220 -1.35 21.79 -8.57
C GLU A 220 -2.24 22.94 -9.07
N HIS A 221 -1.62 23.93 -9.69
CA HIS A 221 -2.31 25.01 -10.40
C HIS A 221 -2.93 24.51 -11.72
N LEU A 222 -4.12 23.93 -11.63
CA LEU A 222 -4.89 23.41 -12.76
C LEU A 222 -6.16 24.23 -13.04
N LEU A 223 -6.45 24.43 -14.33
CA LEU A 223 -7.77 24.88 -14.81
C LEU A 223 -8.82 23.79 -14.63
N MET A 224 -8.46 22.54 -14.95
CA MET A 224 -9.38 21.40 -14.88
C MET A 224 -8.62 20.08 -14.70
N ALA A 225 -9.22 19.15 -13.96
CA ALA A 225 -8.86 17.74 -13.97
C ALA A 225 -10.05 16.89 -14.48
N SER A 226 -9.86 16.22 -15.61
CA SER A 226 -10.82 15.34 -16.28
C SER A 226 -10.60 13.89 -15.86
N TYR A 227 -11.64 13.25 -15.32
CA TYR A 227 -11.64 11.85 -14.89
C TYR A 227 -13.06 11.33 -14.60
N ASP A 228 -13.27 10.01 -14.69
CA ASP A 228 -14.49 9.37 -14.21
C ASP A 228 -14.51 9.40 -12.67
N ARG A 229 -15.30 10.32 -12.11
CA ARG A 229 -15.33 10.56 -10.67
C ARG A 229 -15.79 9.34 -9.87
N GLU A 230 -16.79 8.58 -10.32
CA GLU A 230 -17.28 7.42 -9.57
C GLU A 230 -16.24 6.30 -9.55
N LYS A 231 -15.69 5.96 -10.72
CA LYS A 231 -14.68 4.90 -10.83
C LYS A 231 -13.37 5.30 -10.13
N PHE A 232 -12.94 6.56 -10.24
CA PHE A 232 -11.71 7.05 -9.60
C PHE A 232 -11.78 6.94 -8.08
N TRP A 233 -12.82 7.48 -7.44
CA TRP A 233 -12.94 7.38 -5.98
C TRP A 233 -13.13 5.93 -5.52
N LYS A 234 -13.89 5.11 -6.27
CA LYS A 234 -14.02 3.67 -5.97
C LYS A 234 -12.66 2.96 -6.00
N HIS A 235 -11.84 3.21 -7.02
CA HIS A 235 -10.49 2.65 -7.13
C HIS A 235 -9.59 3.16 -5.98
N LYS A 236 -9.54 4.47 -5.75
CA LYS A 236 -8.70 5.08 -4.70
C LYS A 236 -9.06 4.62 -3.28
N PHE A 237 -10.32 4.27 -3.00
CA PHE A 237 -10.73 3.69 -1.72
C PHE A 237 -10.57 2.16 -1.64
N SER A 238 -10.40 1.46 -2.75
CA SER A 238 -10.13 0.01 -2.76
C SER A 238 -8.65 -0.34 -2.65
N GLN A 239 -7.75 0.54 -3.12
CA GLN A 239 -6.31 0.28 -3.07
C GLN A 239 -5.74 0.48 -1.65
N PRO A 240 -4.66 -0.26 -1.29
CA PRO A 240 -3.82 0.09 -0.15
C PRO A 240 -3.13 1.45 -0.38
N ALA A 241 -2.56 2.02 0.69
CA ALA A 241 -1.62 3.11 0.53
C ALA A 241 -0.29 2.57 -0.02
N GLU A 242 0.37 3.32 -0.91
CA GLU A 242 1.64 2.95 -1.58
C GLU A 242 2.66 2.31 -0.61
N LYS A 243 2.80 2.90 0.58
CA LYS A 243 3.72 2.42 1.63
C LYS A 243 3.52 0.97 2.12
N VAL A 244 2.37 0.36 1.85
CA VAL A 244 2.06 -1.06 2.16
C VAL A 244 1.55 -1.83 0.93
N GLU A 245 1.62 -1.24 -0.26
CA GLU A 245 1.11 -1.82 -1.51
C GLU A 245 1.82 -3.14 -1.85
N LEU A 246 3.16 -3.14 -1.85
CA LEU A 246 3.95 -4.35 -2.10
C LEU A 246 3.68 -5.45 -1.07
N LEU A 247 3.55 -5.07 0.20
CA LEU A 247 3.22 -5.99 1.29
C LEU A 247 1.84 -6.64 1.05
N HIS A 248 0.86 -5.86 0.60
CA HIS A 248 -0.49 -6.35 0.28
C HIS A 248 -0.47 -7.30 -0.93
N ALA A 249 0.19 -6.91 -2.02
CA ALA A 249 0.29 -7.71 -3.24
C ALA A 249 1.01 -9.05 -2.98
N PHE A 250 2.14 -9.04 -2.25
CA PHE A 250 2.86 -10.27 -1.92
C PHE A 250 2.10 -11.14 -0.92
N SER A 251 1.40 -10.55 0.06
CA SER A 251 0.52 -11.31 0.96
C SER A 251 -0.60 -12.03 0.21
N ASP A 252 -1.25 -11.36 -0.75
CA ASP A 252 -2.30 -11.96 -1.58
C ASP A 252 -1.73 -13.08 -2.47
N LEU A 253 -0.51 -12.90 -3.00
CA LEU A 253 0.18 -13.91 -3.79
C LEU A 253 0.50 -15.17 -2.96
N LEU A 254 1.00 -15.01 -1.72
CA LEU A 254 1.24 -16.10 -0.77
C LEU A 254 -0.07 -16.84 -0.43
N ILE A 255 -1.14 -16.10 -0.11
CA ILE A 255 -2.47 -16.67 0.19
C ILE A 255 -3.05 -17.44 -1.01
N SER A 256 -2.81 -16.96 -2.24
CA SER A 256 -3.24 -17.65 -3.46
C SER A 256 -2.54 -19.01 -3.66
N GLY A 257 -1.34 -19.17 -3.09
CA GLY A 257 -0.50 -20.36 -3.27
C GLY A 257 -0.03 -20.59 -4.71
N LYS A 258 -0.01 -19.56 -5.56
CA LYS A 258 0.39 -19.64 -6.98
C LYS A 258 1.86 -19.98 -7.18
N PHE A 259 2.73 -19.54 -6.27
CA PHE A 259 4.16 -19.83 -6.21
C PHE A 259 4.47 -20.62 -4.92
N LYS A 260 5.24 -21.70 -5.02
CA LYS A 260 5.59 -22.59 -3.89
C LYS A 260 6.96 -23.24 -4.11
N GLY A 261 7.63 -23.64 -3.03
CA GLY A 261 8.91 -24.34 -3.12
C GLY A 261 9.97 -23.48 -3.82
N GLU A 262 10.68 -24.05 -4.79
CA GLU A 262 11.72 -23.35 -5.56
C GLU A 262 11.19 -22.09 -6.25
N ASP A 263 9.98 -22.13 -6.83
CA ASP A 263 9.37 -20.94 -7.48
C ASP A 263 9.25 -19.74 -6.51
N LEU A 264 8.94 -20.02 -5.23
CA LEU A 264 8.80 -19.00 -4.19
C LEU A 264 10.16 -18.53 -3.70
N SER A 265 11.16 -19.41 -3.66
CA SER A 265 12.55 -19.06 -3.28
C SER A 265 13.20 -18.14 -4.31
N THR A 266 13.03 -18.44 -5.61
CA THR A 266 13.43 -17.53 -6.70
C THR A 266 12.73 -16.19 -6.54
N LEU A 267 11.40 -16.18 -6.39
CA LEU A 267 10.65 -14.93 -6.24
C LEU A 267 11.08 -14.10 -5.01
N ASN A 268 11.30 -14.73 -3.85
CA ASN A 268 11.85 -14.10 -2.65
C ASN A 268 13.20 -13.42 -2.94
N THR A 269 14.12 -14.16 -3.57
CA THR A 269 15.46 -13.67 -3.92
C THR A 269 15.41 -12.45 -4.83
N HIS A 270 14.51 -12.44 -5.82
CA HIS A 270 14.36 -11.30 -6.72
C HIS A 270 13.79 -10.08 -6.01
N LEU A 271 12.70 -10.24 -5.25
CA LEU A 271 12.02 -9.16 -4.54
C LEU A 271 12.88 -8.47 -3.47
N GLN A 272 13.76 -9.23 -2.78
CA GLN A 272 14.70 -8.67 -1.80
C GLN A 272 15.82 -7.82 -2.44
N GLN A 273 16.11 -8.03 -3.72
CA GLN A 273 17.20 -7.37 -4.46
C GLN A 273 16.69 -6.26 -5.40
N SER A 274 15.38 -6.03 -5.47
CA SER A 274 14.74 -5.12 -6.41
C SER A 274 14.36 -3.78 -5.79
N THR A 275 14.24 -2.75 -6.62
CA THR A 275 13.63 -1.47 -6.21
C THR A 275 12.13 -1.62 -5.98
N PHE A 276 11.50 -0.62 -5.37
CA PHE A 276 10.05 -0.61 -5.15
C PHE A 276 9.25 -0.77 -6.46
N GLU A 277 9.67 -0.09 -7.54
CA GLU A 277 9.06 -0.15 -8.87
C GLU A 277 9.26 -1.53 -9.50
N GLN A 278 10.47 -2.07 -9.45
CA GLN A 278 10.75 -3.42 -9.93
C GLN A 278 9.89 -4.45 -9.19
N SER A 279 9.88 -4.42 -7.85
CA SER A 279 9.04 -5.28 -7.01
C SER A 279 7.55 -5.16 -7.33
N ARG A 280 7.04 -3.93 -7.58
CA ARG A 280 5.66 -3.67 -8.01
C ARG A 280 5.33 -4.38 -9.33
N GLY A 281 6.20 -4.24 -10.34
CA GLY A 281 6.04 -4.90 -11.64
C GLY A 281 6.13 -6.42 -11.56
N ILE A 282 7.09 -6.96 -10.79
CA ILE A 282 7.25 -8.39 -10.53
C ILE A 282 5.98 -8.96 -9.88
N LEU A 283 5.45 -8.32 -8.84
CA LEU A 283 4.28 -8.80 -8.10
C LEU A 283 2.99 -8.73 -8.91
N ASP A 284 2.75 -7.67 -9.69
CA ASP A 284 1.57 -7.61 -10.55
C ASP A 284 1.63 -8.67 -11.67
N MET A 285 2.78 -8.81 -12.32
CA MET A 285 3.00 -9.86 -13.31
C MET A 285 2.80 -11.25 -12.72
N ALA A 286 3.47 -11.55 -11.59
CA ALA A 286 3.30 -12.79 -10.84
C ALA A 286 1.82 -13.05 -10.48
N THR A 287 1.04 -11.99 -10.20
CA THR A 287 -0.40 -12.11 -9.89
C THR A 287 -1.23 -12.49 -11.11
N VAL A 288 -1.07 -11.80 -12.26
CA VAL A 288 -2.02 -11.93 -13.39
C VAL A 288 -1.64 -12.94 -14.49
N ILE A 289 -0.38 -13.38 -14.61
CA ILE A 289 0.03 -14.37 -15.65
C ILE A 289 -0.69 -15.72 -15.52
N LYS A 290 -0.82 -16.46 -16.62
CA LYS A 290 -1.45 -17.79 -16.65
C LYS A 290 -0.51 -18.85 -16.04
N PRO A 291 -1.01 -19.99 -15.56
CA PRO A 291 -0.17 -21.00 -14.90
C PRO A 291 0.97 -21.58 -15.76
N PHE A 292 0.83 -21.59 -17.09
CA PHE A 292 1.87 -22.09 -18.01
C PHE A 292 2.94 -21.04 -18.33
N GLU A 293 2.64 -19.75 -18.18
CA GLU A 293 3.55 -18.61 -18.37
C GLU A 293 4.52 -18.43 -17.20
N LYS A 294 4.26 -19.07 -16.05
CA LYS A 294 5.06 -18.95 -14.83
C LYS A 294 6.54 -19.29 -15.04
N ARG A 295 6.86 -20.30 -15.86
CA ARG A 295 8.25 -20.70 -16.10
C ARG A 295 9.03 -19.60 -16.82
N SER A 296 8.52 -19.11 -17.95
CA SER A 296 9.13 -18.02 -18.71
C SER A 296 9.25 -16.74 -17.88
N MET A 297 8.29 -16.45 -16.99
CA MET A 297 8.39 -15.32 -16.06
C MET A 297 9.53 -15.47 -15.03
N LEU A 298 9.79 -16.68 -14.52
CA LEU A 298 10.90 -16.96 -13.60
C LEU A 298 12.25 -16.97 -14.34
N GLU A 299 12.30 -17.53 -15.55
CA GLU A 299 13.52 -17.53 -16.38
C GLU A 299 13.89 -16.08 -16.80
N MET A 300 12.90 -15.25 -17.17
CA MET A 300 13.10 -13.82 -17.44
C MET A 300 13.50 -13.02 -16.18
N LEU A 301 13.06 -13.42 -14.99
CA LEU A 301 13.51 -12.84 -13.72
C LEU A 301 15.00 -13.11 -13.48
N ASP A 302 15.43 -14.37 -13.65
CA ASP A 302 16.83 -14.80 -13.46
C ASP A 302 17.81 -14.13 -14.44
N GLU A 303 17.36 -13.81 -15.66
CA GLU A 303 18.14 -13.07 -16.67
C GLU A 303 18.13 -11.54 -16.49
N ALA A 304 17.18 -10.97 -15.75
CA ALA A 304 16.98 -9.53 -15.70
C ALA A 304 18.08 -8.79 -14.94
N ASP A 305 18.81 -7.93 -15.65
CA ASP A 305 19.71 -6.96 -15.05
C ASP A 305 18.91 -5.92 -14.24
N LYS A 306 19.12 -5.92 -12.92
CA LYS A 306 18.45 -5.05 -11.95
C LYS A 306 19.05 -3.66 -11.89
N ASP A 307 20.28 -3.49 -12.38
CA ASP A 307 21.00 -2.21 -12.41
C ASP A 307 20.82 -1.50 -13.78
N SER A 308 20.19 -2.15 -14.76
CA SER A 308 19.89 -1.59 -16.08
C SER A 308 18.83 -0.48 -16.03
N GLU A 309 19.07 0.61 -16.77
CA GLU A 309 18.16 1.76 -16.88
C GLU A 309 16.81 1.38 -17.53
N PRO A 310 16.77 0.70 -18.71
CA PRO A 310 15.55 0.11 -19.24
C PRO A 310 15.22 -1.26 -18.59
N ASN A 311 14.93 -1.28 -17.28
CA ASN A 311 14.50 -2.52 -16.61
C ASN A 311 13.03 -2.86 -16.92
N ILE A 312 12.77 -4.06 -17.46
CA ILE A 312 11.42 -4.52 -17.85
C ILE A 312 10.41 -4.50 -16.70
N PHE A 313 10.78 -4.88 -15.48
CA PHE A 313 9.84 -4.90 -14.36
C PHE A 313 9.51 -3.49 -13.85
N ALA A 314 10.49 -2.59 -13.83
CA ALA A 314 10.25 -1.17 -13.57
C ALA A 314 9.32 -0.54 -14.64
N TYR A 315 9.48 -0.94 -15.91
CA TYR A 315 8.55 -0.57 -16.98
C TYR A 315 7.12 -1.07 -16.73
N LEU A 316 6.95 -2.37 -16.44
CA LEU A 316 5.63 -2.97 -16.20
C LEU A 316 4.93 -2.45 -14.94
N SER A 317 5.67 -1.97 -13.94
CA SER A 317 5.12 -1.35 -12.74
C SER A 317 4.16 -0.17 -13.02
N GLN A 318 4.35 0.51 -14.15
CA GLN A 318 3.53 1.64 -14.59
C GLN A 318 2.08 1.23 -14.90
N GLN A 319 1.82 -0.06 -15.16
CA GLN A 319 0.50 -0.60 -15.45
C GLN A 319 -0.42 -0.66 -14.23
N VAL A 320 0.12 -0.49 -13.02
CA VAL A 320 -0.66 -0.38 -11.77
C VAL A 320 -0.45 0.95 -11.02
N ASP A 321 0.58 1.72 -11.37
CA ASP A 321 0.83 3.05 -10.83
C ASP A 321 -0.21 4.07 -11.35
N LEU A 322 -1.17 4.43 -10.49
CA LEU A 322 -2.20 5.43 -10.80
C LEU A 322 -1.63 6.80 -11.23
N SER A 323 -0.43 7.18 -10.76
CA SER A 323 0.22 8.44 -11.13
C SER A 323 0.80 8.40 -12.55
N ALA A 324 1.28 7.25 -13.02
CA ALA A 324 1.75 7.07 -14.40
C ALA A 324 0.61 7.23 -15.43
N HIS A 325 -0.62 6.93 -15.02
CA HIS A 325 -1.84 7.15 -15.82
C HIS A 325 -2.30 8.62 -15.91
N ARG A 326 -1.53 9.56 -15.34
CA ARG A 326 -1.84 11.00 -15.31
C ARG A 326 -1.07 11.78 -16.38
N GLN A 327 -1.82 12.48 -17.23
CA GLN A 327 -1.32 13.16 -18.42
C GLN A 327 -1.69 14.65 -18.40
N TYR A 328 -0.73 15.51 -18.71
CA TYR A 328 -0.85 16.97 -18.64
C TYR A 328 -0.91 17.58 -20.04
N TYR A 329 -1.84 18.53 -20.21
CA TYR A 329 -2.08 19.27 -21.44
C TYR A 329 -2.09 20.76 -21.12
N GLN A 330 -1.51 21.57 -22.01
CA GLN A 330 -1.47 23.02 -21.90
C GLN A 330 -2.48 23.63 -22.88
N SER A 331 -3.24 24.63 -22.43
CA SER A 331 -4.14 25.43 -23.28
C SER A 331 -3.40 26.56 -23.99
N GLU A 332 -4.04 27.17 -24.99
CA GLU A 332 -3.52 28.36 -25.67
C GLU A 332 -3.23 29.56 -24.73
N ASN A 333 -3.83 29.58 -23.54
CA ASN A 333 -3.60 30.60 -22.51
C ASN A 333 -2.47 30.24 -21.53
N ASN A 334 -1.76 29.13 -21.76
CA ASN A 334 -0.81 28.46 -20.86
C ASN A 334 -1.42 27.84 -19.59
N ASP A 335 -2.75 27.79 -19.46
CA ASP A 335 -3.41 27.12 -18.34
C ASP A 335 -3.27 25.59 -18.46
N MET A 336 -3.05 24.91 -17.33
CA MET A 336 -2.83 23.47 -17.29
C MET A 336 -4.13 22.67 -17.08
N VAL A 337 -4.29 21.62 -17.88
CA VAL A 337 -5.40 20.66 -17.81
C VAL A 337 -4.84 19.25 -17.63
N VAL A 338 -5.45 18.49 -16.72
CA VAL A 338 -5.08 17.08 -16.47
C VAL A 338 -6.15 16.15 -17.02
N GLN A 339 -5.71 15.06 -17.63
CA GLN A 339 -6.50 13.86 -17.87
C GLN A 339 -5.94 12.73 -17.00
N GLN A 340 -6.79 12.15 -16.16
CA GLN A 340 -6.44 11.02 -15.29
C GLN A 340 -7.26 9.80 -15.71
N ASP A 341 -6.59 8.86 -16.36
CA ASP A 341 -7.14 7.55 -16.63
C ASP A 341 -6.95 6.62 -15.41
N LEU A 342 -7.63 5.47 -15.42
CA LEU A 342 -7.40 4.41 -14.44
C LEU A 342 -6.42 3.36 -14.99
N PRO A 343 -5.68 2.67 -14.11
CA PRO A 343 -4.94 1.47 -14.46
C PRO A 343 -5.79 0.43 -15.23
N PRO A 344 -5.23 -0.25 -16.24
CA PRO A 344 -5.91 -1.29 -17.00
C PRO A 344 -6.38 -2.46 -16.14
N SER A 345 -7.40 -3.18 -16.61
CA SER A 345 -7.92 -4.36 -15.89
C SER A 345 -6.90 -5.50 -15.87
N ASP A 346 -7.04 -6.44 -14.93
CA ASP A 346 -6.14 -7.61 -14.82
C ASP A 346 -6.12 -8.43 -16.12
N SER A 347 -7.23 -8.47 -16.87
CA SER A 347 -7.29 -9.12 -18.19
C SER A 347 -6.60 -8.33 -19.30
N ASP A 348 -6.42 -7.01 -19.15
CA ASP A 348 -5.69 -6.19 -20.10
C ASP A 348 -4.18 -6.25 -19.81
N ARG A 349 -3.79 -6.17 -18.53
CA ARG A 349 -2.40 -6.36 -18.06
C ARG A 349 -1.90 -7.77 -18.36
N GLY A 350 -2.71 -8.78 -18.08
CA GLY A 350 -2.39 -10.17 -18.41
C GLY A 350 -2.21 -10.45 -19.90
N ARG A 351 -2.77 -9.63 -20.81
CA ARG A 351 -2.46 -9.72 -22.25
C ARG A 351 -1.09 -9.12 -22.55
N LEU A 352 -0.83 -7.88 -22.11
CA LEU A 352 0.49 -7.25 -22.24
C LEU A 352 1.62 -8.15 -21.72
N TYR A 353 1.40 -8.82 -20.57
CA TYR A 353 2.41 -9.73 -20.01
C TYR A 353 2.49 -11.06 -20.77
N SER A 354 1.40 -11.52 -21.41
CA SER A 354 1.48 -12.66 -22.36
C SER A 354 2.32 -12.27 -23.58
N ASP A 355 2.07 -11.08 -24.13
CA ASP A 355 2.78 -10.55 -25.30
C ASP A 355 4.29 -10.47 -25.00
N ILE A 356 4.68 -9.87 -23.86
CA ILE A 356 6.09 -9.76 -23.44
C ILE A 356 6.73 -11.13 -23.14
N LEU A 357 5.98 -12.07 -22.58
CA LEU A 357 6.50 -13.44 -22.37
C LEU A 357 6.65 -14.21 -23.68
N THR A 358 5.78 -13.98 -24.67
CA THR A 358 5.96 -14.49 -26.04
C THR A 358 7.20 -13.87 -26.68
N ALA A 359 7.42 -12.55 -26.51
CA ALA A 359 8.64 -11.89 -26.94
C ALA A 359 9.91 -12.52 -26.32
N TYR A 360 9.85 -12.85 -25.02
CA TYR A 360 10.96 -13.50 -24.30
C TYR A 360 11.19 -14.93 -24.82
N ASP A 361 10.14 -15.74 -24.95
CA ASP A 361 10.22 -17.13 -25.43
C ASP A 361 10.72 -17.22 -26.90
N GLU A 362 10.43 -16.21 -27.74
CA GLU A 362 10.79 -16.20 -29.18
C GLU A 362 12.11 -15.48 -29.48
N TYR A 363 12.40 -14.35 -28.82
CA TYR A 363 13.54 -13.46 -29.14
C TYR A 363 14.53 -13.26 -27.98
N GLY A 364 14.18 -13.64 -26.75
CA GLY A 364 15.00 -13.51 -25.55
C GLY A 364 15.00 -12.10 -24.93
N LEU A 365 15.51 -11.99 -23.69
CA LEU A 365 15.47 -10.74 -22.93
C LEU A 365 16.29 -9.60 -23.58
N GLY A 366 17.38 -9.90 -24.28
CA GLY A 366 18.18 -8.88 -24.97
C GLY A 366 17.36 -8.06 -25.96
N TRP A 367 16.54 -8.72 -26.76
CA TRP A 367 15.64 -8.06 -27.73
C TRP A 367 14.53 -7.24 -27.05
N ILE A 368 14.05 -7.70 -25.88
CA ILE A 368 13.11 -6.92 -25.05
C ILE A 368 13.78 -5.64 -24.55
N ASN A 369 15.02 -5.71 -24.08
CA ASN A 369 15.75 -4.54 -23.60
C ASN A 369 16.00 -3.53 -24.74
N ASP A 370 16.44 -3.99 -25.92
CA ASP A 370 16.58 -3.16 -27.11
C ASP A 370 15.25 -2.47 -27.51
N ALA A 371 14.11 -3.19 -27.37
CA ALA A 371 12.79 -2.61 -27.64
C ALA A 371 12.40 -1.57 -26.58
N LEU A 372 12.74 -1.80 -25.30
CA LEU A 372 12.50 -0.86 -24.20
C LEU A 372 13.24 0.47 -24.39
N GLU A 373 14.45 0.49 -24.96
CA GLU A 373 15.15 1.75 -25.28
C GLU A 373 14.32 2.71 -26.15
N HIS A 374 13.35 2.19 -26.91
CA HIS A 374 12.46 2.99 -27.76
C HIS A 374 11.05 3.17 -27.19
N VAL A 375 10.53 2.21 -26.40
CA VAL A 375 9.15 2.24 -25.91
C VAL A 375 9.01 2.64 -24.44
N ALA A 376 10.10 2.70 -23.67
CA ALA A 376 10.07 2.92 -22.22
C ALA A 376 9.30 4.18 -21.84
N ASP A 377 9.47 5.30 -22.55
CA ASP A 377 8.83 6.59 -22.23
C ASP A 377 7.41 6.76 -22.75
N THR A 378 6.81 5.72 -23.35
CA THR A 378 5.42 5.76 -23.80
C THR A 378 4.46 5.56 -22.62
N PRO A 379 3.32 6.29 -22.56
CA PRO A 379 2.35 6.18 -21.47
C PRO A 379 1.79 4.75 -21.31
N PRO A 380 1.56 4.26 -20.08
CA PRO A 380 1.11 2.88 -19.84
C PRO A 380 -0.18 2.50 -20.60
N GLN A 381 -1.04 3.47 -20.89
CA GLN A 381 -2.26 3.31 -21.69
C GLN A 381 -2.03 2.79 -23.12
N VAL A 382 -0.88 3.07 -23.75
CA VAL A 382 -0.58 2.64 -25.13
C VAL A 382 0.37 1.44 -25.21
N GLN A 383 1.06 1.09 -24.11
CA GLN A 383 2.10 0.06 -24.10
C GLN A 383 1.62 -1.28 -24.67
N ARG A 384 0.40 -1.74 -24.34
CA ARG A 384 -0.18 -2.96 -24.95
C ARG A 384 -0.37 -2.85 -26.46
N GLN A 385 -0.82 -1.71 -26.98
CA GLN A 385 -0.96 -1.52 -28.43
C GLN A 385 0.41 -1.58 -29.11
N ILE A 386 1.43 -0.99 -28.49
CA ILE A 386 2.81 -0.99 -28.98
C ILE A 386 3.37 -2.41 -29.01
N TRP A 387 3.29 -3.17 -27.91
CA TRP A 387 3.79 -4.55 -27.84
C TRP A 387 3.05 -5.52 -28.76
N SER A 388 1.71 -5.44 -28.84
CA SER A 388 0.92 -6.26 -29.77
C SER A 388 1.29 -5.96 -31.23
N GLN A 389 1.41 -4.67 -31.61
CA GLN A 389 1.79 -4.29 -32.97
C GLN A 389 3.23 -4.70 -33.29
N LEU A 390 4.16 -4.58 -32.34
CA LEU A 390 5.55 -4.98 -32.48
C LEU A 390 5.66 -6.48 -32.80
N LEU A 391 4.95 -7.33 -32.07
CA LEU A 391 4.95 -8.78 -32.29
C LEU A 391 4.22 -9.18 -33.57
N ASP A 392 3.07 -8.55 -33.86
CA ASP A 392 2.35 -8.79 -35.12
C ASP A 392 3.22 -8.43 -36.34
N ASP A 393 3.99 -7.33 -36.28
CA ASP A 393 4.92 -6.93 -37.34
C ASP A 393 6.17 -7.82 -37.38
N ALA A 394 6.72 -8.22 -36.23
CA ALA A 394 7.89 -9.11 -36.16
C ALA A 394 7.59 -10.50 -36.75
N ALA A 395 6.39 -11.04 -36.49
CA ALA A 395 5.93 -12.30 -37.07
C ALA A 395 5.58 -12.19 -38.56
N GLN A 396 5.07 -11.03 -39.02
CA GLN A 396 4.73 -10.81 -40.44
C GLN A 396 5.94 -10.47 -41.32
N PHE A 397 6.97 -9.86 -40.74
CA PHE A 397 8.12 -9.31 -41.46
C PHE A 397 9.46 -9.78 -40.85
N GLU A 398 9.54 -11.06 -40.48
CA GLU A 398 10.71 -11.71 -39.84
C GLU A 398 12.07 -11.28 -40.46
N ASP A 399 12.20 -11.32 -41.79
CA ASP A 399 13.39 -10.88 -42.56
C ASP A 399 13.87 -9.44 -42.25
N GLN A 400 12.98 -8.57 -41.77
CA GLN A 400 13.29 -7.19 -41.39
C GLN A 400 13.79 -7.11 -39.94
N PHE A 401 13.29 -7.97 -39.05
CA PHE A 401 13.63 -8.02 -37.63
C PHE A 401 14.92 -8.78 -37.29
N ILE A 402 15.54 -9.45 -38.28
CA ILE A 402 16.88 -10.06 -38.17
C ILE A 402 18.01 -9.00 -38.13
N ARG A 403 17.74 -7.73 -38.46
CA ARG A 403 18.75 -6.67 -38.53
C ARG A 403 18.94 -5.97 -37.18
N SER A 404 20.18 -5.54 -36.91
CA SER A 404 20.52 -4.81 -35.68
C SER A 404 19.83 -3.45 -35.54
N ASP A 405 19.39 -2.85 -36.63
CA ASP A 405 18.67 -1.55 -36.67
C ASP A 405 17.15 -1.72 -36.78
N ALA A 406 16.63 -2.95 -36.67
CA ALA A 406 15.22 -3.24 -36.95
C ALA A 406 14.25 -2.59 -35.95
N LEU A 407 14.56 -2.68 -34.65
CA LEU A 407 13.73 -2.12 -33.59
C LEU A 407 13.70 -0.58 -33.65
N GLU A 408 14.84 0.06 -33.88
CA GLU A 408 14.93 1.52 -34.09
C GLU A 408 14.12 1.95 -35.33
N SER A 409 14.31 1.25 -36.44
CA SER A 409 13.60 1.49 -37.70
C SER A 409 12.10 1.33 -37.55
N TRP A 410 11.63 0.27 -36.88
CA TRP A 410 10.22 0.05 -36.59
C TRP A 410 9.66 1.13 -35.66
N ALA A 411 10.37 1.42 -34.55
CA ALA A 411 9.95 2.40 -33.56
C ALA A 411 9.76 3.80 -34.17
N SER A 412 10.69 4.21 -35.03
CA SER A 412 10.65 5.50 -35.74
C SER A 412 9.42 5.65 -36.65
N GLN A 413 8.84 4.54 -37.11
CA GLN A 413 7.67 4.49 -37.99
C GLN A 413 6.36 4.28 -37.21
N ALA A 414 6.36 3.40 -36.20
CA ALA A 414 5.16 2.94 -35.51
C ALA A 414 4.76 3.79 -34.29
N ILE A 415 5.71 4.22 -33.46
CA ILE A 415 5.39 4.86 -32.16
C ILE A 415 4.72 6.22 -32.36
N LYS A 416 5.23 7.05 -33.28
CA LYS A 416 4.74 8.41 -33.47
C LYS A 416 3.26 8.48 -33.91
N PRO A 417 2.78 7.67 -34.88
CA PRO A 417 1.35 7.56 -35.17
C PRO A 417 0.48 7.12 -33.98
N ILE A 418 0.95 6.12 -33.20
CA ILE A 418 0.23 5.64 -32.01
C ILE A 418 0.09 6.77 -30.98
N MET A 419 1.19 7.48 -30.69
CA MET A 419 1.21 8.61 -29.76
C MET A 419 0.31 9.77 -30.20
N HIS A 420 0.26 10.10 -31.50
CA HIS A 420 -0.64 11.12 -32.02
C HIS A 420 -2.11 10.73 -31.80
N ALA A 421 -2.49 9.51 -32.19
CA ALA A 421 -3.86 9.02 -32.02
C ALA A 421 -4.27 8.93 -30.54
N PHE A 422 -3.34 8.58 -29.65
CA PHE A 422 -3.54 8.60 -28.20
C PHE A 422 -3.85 10.01 -27.68
N HIS A 423 -2.99 10.99 -27.98
CA HIS A 423 -3.20 12.36 -27.49
C HIS A 423 -4.46 13.01 -28.07
N ASP A 424 -4.80 12.75 -29.35
CA ASP A 424 -6.08 13.16 -29.92
C ASP A 424 -7.27 12.60 -29.13
N GLN A 425 -7.23 11.30 -28.79
CA GLN A 425 -8.28 10.66 -27.99
C GLN A 425 -8.40 11.28 -26.59
N GLN A 426 -7.28 11.59 -25.93
CA GLN A 426 -7.29 12.22 -24.61
C GLN A 426 -7.82 13.66 -24.66
N ILE A 427 -7.43 14.43 -25.68
CA ILE A 427 -7.95 15.79 -25.93
C ILE A 427 -9.46 15.76 -26.14
N GLU A 428 -9.99 14.75 -26.85
CA GLU A 428 -11.44 14.62 -27.03
C GLU A 428 -12.16 14.24 -25.72
N ARG A 429 -11.61 13.33 -24.90
CA ARG A 429 -12.15 13.03 -23.56
C ARG A 429 -12.19 14.26 -22.66
N ILE A 430 -11.13 15.08 -22.68
CA ILE A 430 -11.04 16.34 -21.94
C ILE A 430 -12.16 17.30 -22.40
N ARG A 431 -12.41 17.40 -23.71
CA ARG A 431 -13.47 18.25 -24.28
C ARG A 431 -14.87 17.74 -23.96
N GLU A 432 -15.11 16.43 -24.06
CA GLU A 432 -16.36 15.77 -23.68
C GLU A 432 -16.67 16.06 -22.20
N PHE A 433 -15.74 15.74 -21.29
CA PHE A 433 -15.86 16.03 -19.86
C PHE A 433 -16.12 17.51 -19.57
N ASN A 434 -15.43 18.43 -20.24
CA ASN A 434 -15.65 19.86 -20.06
C ASN A 434 -17.05 20.29 -20.53
N SER A 435 -17.59 19.69 -21.59
CA SER A 435 -18.93 19.99 -22.11
C SER A 435 -20.08 19.53 -21.19
N GLU A 436 -19.82 18.54 -20.33
CA GLU A 436 -20.79 18.03 -19.34
C GLU A 436 -20.86 18.87 -18.05
N ARG A 437 -19.92 19.82 -17.85
CA ARG A 437 -19.87 20.68 -16.67
C ARG A 437 -20.95 21.77 -16.71
N GLU A 438 -21.45 22.16 -15.54
CA GLU A 438 -22.42 23.26 -15.39
C GLU A 438 -21.89 24.59 -15.96
N VAL A 439 -20.58 24.81 -15.86
CA VAL A 439 -19.84 25.91 -16.49
C VAL A 439 -18.58 25.32 -17.15
N PRO A 440 -18.60 25.14 -18.48
CA PRO A 440 -17.43 24.72 -19.25
C PRO A 440 -16.36 25.81 -19.30
N ASP A 441 -15.09 25.43 -19.17
CA ASP A 441 -13.96 26.34 -19.33
C ASP A 441 -13.60 26.54 -20.81
N TYR A 442 -12.97 27.67 -21.15
CA TYR A 442 -12.42 27.90 -22.48
C TYR A 442 -11.05 27.22 -22.60
N LEU A 443 -11.00 26.07 -23.28
CA LEU A 443 -9.80 25.25 -23.40
C LEU A 443 -8.90 25.62 -24.59
N GLY A 444 -9.44 26.31 -25.61
CA GLY A 444 -8.74 26.57 -26.87
C GLY A 444 -8.28 25.29 -27.58
N ASN A 445 -7.13 25.36 -28.25
CA ASN A 445 -6.35 24.18 -28.59
C ASN A 445 -5.57 23.68 -27.37
N LEU A 446 -5.46 22.36 -27.25
CA LEU A 446 -4.69 21.69 -26.20
C LEU A 446 -3.46 21.04 -26.84
N THR A 447 -2.28 21.24 -26.24
CA THR A 447 -1.05 20.53 -26.59
C THR A 447 -0.59 19.66 -25.45
N TYR A 448 -0.08 18.46 -25.73
CA TYR A 448 0.53 17.62 -24.69
C TYR A 448 1.74 18.35 -24.09
N PHE A 449 1.81 18.39 -22.76
CA PHE A 449 2.88 19.04 -22.00
C PHE A 449 3.83 18.02 -21.38
N GLY A 450 3.29 16.93 -20.83
CA GLY A 450 4.09 15.90 -20.16
C GLY A 450 3.24 14.91 -19.37
N SER A 451 3.90 13.96 -18.73
CA SER A 451 3.30 13.00 -17.80
C SER A 451 4.01 13.07 -16.45
N MET A 452 3.38 12.52 -15.41
CA MET A 452 3.94 12.52 -14.05
C MET A 452 5.37 11.91 -14.00
N ARG A 453 5.62 10.87 -14.81
CA ARG A 453 6.92 10.17 -14.87
C ARG A 453 8.02 10.96 -15.61
N GLN A 454 7.66 11.82 -16.57
CA GLN A 454 8.63 12.66 -17.30
C GLN A 454 9.11 13.88 -16.49
N ALA A 455 8.38 14.23 -15.42
CA ALA A 455 8.79 15.26 -14.46
C ALA A 455 10.09 14.86 -13.73
N THR A 456 10.16 13.60 -13.29
CA THR A 456 11.27 13.07 -12.49
C THR A 456 12.58 12.87 -13.26
N SER A 457 12.55 12.59 -14.56
CA SER A 457 13.76 12.53 -15.38
C SER A 457 14.35 13.93 -15.64
N SER A 458 13.47 14.90 -15.92
CA SER A 458 13.85 16.29 -16.24
C SER A 458 14.54 17.04 -15.08
N ALA A 459 14.29 16.63 -13.83
CA ALA A 459 14.85 17.25 -12.63
C ALA A 459 16.36 16.98 -12.45
N ASN A 460 16.87 15.86 -12.97
CA ASN A 460 18.31 15.54 -12.89
C ASN A 460 19.14 16.33 -13.91
N ASP A 461 18.56 16.67 -15.07
CA ASP A 461 19.26 17.36 -16.16
C ASP A 461 19.41 18.88 -15.94
N THR A 462 18.60 19.47 -15.04
CA THR A 462 18.60 20.94 -14.84
C THR A 462 19.75 21.48 -13.99
N THR A 463 20.55 20.61 -13.36
CA THR A 463 21.68 21.06 -12.50
C THR A 463 22.95 21.46 -13.25
N HIS A 464 23.01 21.27 -14.58
CA HIS A 464 24.18 21.63 -15.40
C HIS A 464 23.89 22.57 -16.59
N SER A 465 22.97 23.53 -16.46
CA SER A 465 22.85 24.64 -17.44
C SER A 465 22.46 25.99 -16.82
N THR A 466 23.34 26.57 -15.99
CA THR A 466 23.20 27.98 -15.58
C THR A 466 24.51 28.72 -15.25
N GLN A 467 25.62 28.39 -15.93
CA GLN A 467 26.80 29.27 -15.99
C GLN A 467 27.42 29.32 -17.39
N SER A 468 26.95 30.26 -18.22
CA SER A 468 27.80 31.21 -18.96
C SER A 468 27.01 31.90 -20.08
N SER A 469 26.50 33.10 -19.81
CA SER A 469 26.22 34.14 -20.82
C SER A 469 26.08 35.50 -20.12
N ALA A 470 27.11 35.87 -19.35
CA ALA A 470 27.24 37.22 -18.84
C ALA A 470 27.63 38.14 -20.01
N VAL A 471 26.72 39.06 -20.34
CA VAL A 471 26.82 40.05 -21.42
C VAL A 471 28.13 40.84 -21.32
N ASN A 472 29.00 40.71 -22.32
CA ASN A 472 30.15 41.58 -22.51
C ASN A 472 29.85 42.63 -23.59
N ASN A 473 29.14 43.69 -23.18
CA ASN A 473 29.03 44.91 -23.97
C ASN A 473 30.37 45.68 -23.91
N ARG A 474 31.03 45.85 -25.04
CA ARG A 474 31.94 47.01 -25.27
C ARG A 474 31.94 47.40 -26.74
N LEU A 475 31.58 48.65 -27.00
CA LEU A 475 31.66 49.27 -28.31
C LEU A 475 33.12 49.52 -28.72
N SER A 476 33.31 49.66 -30.03
CA SER A 476 34.44 50.33 -30.66
C SER A 476 34.58 51.79 -30.24
N ASP A 477 35.78 52.35 -30.39
CA ASP A 477 36.14 53.64 -31.03
C ASP A 477 37.62 53.94 -30.67
N GLU A 478 38.52 53.96 -31.66
CA GLU A 478 39.15 55.17 -32.25
C GLU A 478 40.15 55.93 -31.33
N GLU A 479 41.41 55.48 -31.31
CA GLU A 479 42.66 56.22 -31.70
C GLU A 479 43.93 55.43 -31.32
#